data_AF-A0A954NMX5-F1
#
_entry.id   AF-A0A954NMX5-F1
#
_cell.length_a   1.000
_cell.length_b   1.000
_cell.length_c   1.000
_cell.angle_alpha   90.00
_cell.angle_beta   90.00
_cell.angle_gamma   90.00
#
_symmetry.space_group_name_H-M   'P 1'
#
loop_
_entity.id
_entity.type
_entity.pdbx_description
1 polymer ?
#
loop_
_entity_poly.entity_id
_entity_poly.type
_entity_poly.pdbx_seq_one_letter_code
_entity_poly.pdbx_strand_id
1 'polypeptide(L)'
;DGIEFDSAGNPIAYHVLRSHPGDALGGLEAKFDRVPVENVIHWFRVDRPGQARGVPDILPALPLFAQLRRYTLAVLAAAETAADFAGILYTDAPAGGEAESAVPFEPIELEKRALLTMPSGWRMSQLESQQPTTTYSEFKRELLNEIARCLCMPANISRADSSGYNYASGRLDHQT
;
A
#
# COMPACT_ATOMS: atom_id res chain seq x y z
N ASP A 1 8.73 -21.49 17.78
CA ASP A 1 7.39 -21.60 17.18
C ASP A 1 6.25 -21.86 18.17
N GLY A 2 6.54 -22.02 19.47
CA GLY A 2 5.48 -22.20 20.48
C GLY A 2 4.71 -23.52 20.38
N ILE A 3 5.29 -24.53 19.73
CA ILE A 3 4.77 -25.90 19.66
C ILE A 3 5.91 -26.82 20.12
N GLU A 4 5.60 -27.74 21.02
CA GLU A 4 6.50 -28.78 21.51
C GLU A 4 6.15 -30.11 20.83
N PHE A 5 7.15 -30.88 20.43
CA PHE A 5 6.97 -32.12 19.66
C PHE A 5 7.62 -33.32 20.36
N ASP A 6 7.09 -34.51 20.13
CA ASP A 6 7.74 -35.76 20.50
C ASP A 6 8.84 -36.17 19.50
N SER A 7 9.50 -37.30 19.74
CA SER A 7 10.55 -37.83 18.85
C SER A 7 10.06 -38.25 17.47
N ALA A 8 8.75 -38.43 17.30
CA ALA A 8 8.11 -38.77 16.03
C ALA A 8 7.56 -37.51 15.31
N GLY A 9 7.68 -36.32 15.90
CA GLY A 9 7.20 -35.06 15.33
C GLY A 9 5.73 -34.76 15.59
N ASN A 10 5.08 -35.46 16.52
CA ASN A 10 3.69 -35.17 16.92
C ASN A 10 3.67 -34.03 17.95
N PRO A 11 2.73 -33.07 17.85
CA PRO A 11 2.61 -31.99 18.82
C PRO A 11 2.13 -32.52 20.19
N ILE A 12 2.83 -32.16 21.26
CA ILE A 12 2.52 -32.57 22.64
C ILE A 12 2.06 -31.40 23.54
N ALA A 13 2.46 -30.17 23.22
CA ALA A 13 2.01 -28.97 23.91
C ALA A 13 2.19 -27.71 23.07
N TYR A 14 1.49 -26.65 23.47
CA TYR A 14 1.61 -25.30 22.91
C TYR A 14 2.08 -24.32 23.98
N HIS A 15 2.92 -23.37 23.60
CA HIS A 15 3.34 -22.27 24.46
C HIS A 15 2.58 -21.01 24.06
N VAL A 16 1.69 -20.55 24.95
CA VAL A 16 0.88 -19.35 24.75
C VAL A 16 1.50 -18.23 25.58
N LEU A 17 1.92 -17.15 24.92
CA LEU A 17 2.48 -16.00 25.62
C LEU A 17 1.41 -15.34 26.49
N ARG A 18 1.78 -14.97 27.73
CA ARG A 18 0.89 -14.26 28.66
C ARG A 18 0.62 -12.81 28.27
N SER A 19 1.52 -12.23 27.48
CA SER A 19 1.44 -10.86 26.98
C SER A 19 1.82 -10.82 25.51
N HIS A 20 1.29 -9.83 24.79
CA HIS A 20 1.62 -9.65 23.39
C HIS A 20 3.12 -9.30 23.26
N PRO A 21 3.88 -9.91 22.33
CA PRO A 21 5.33 -9.66 22.20
C PRO A 21 5.69 -8.20 21.88
N GLY A 22 4.76 -7.46 21.29
CA GLY A 22 4.89 -6.02 21.01
C GLY A 22 4.27 -5.10 22.06
N ASP A 23 3.83 -5.64 23.21
CA ASP A 23 3.32 -4.82 24.30
C ASP A 23 4.46 -4.03 24.97
N ALA A 24 4.35 -2.70 24.97
CA ALA A 24 5.36 -1.80 25.52
C ALA A 24 5.54 -1.95 27.04
N LEU A 25 4.52 -2.46 27.74
CA LEU A 25 4.54 -2.75 29.18
C LEU A 25 4.86 -4.22 29.48
N GLY A 26 4.96 -5.06 28.44
CA GLY A 26 5.39 -6.44 28.57
C GLY A 26 6.87 -6.47 28.93
N GLY A 27 7.21 -7.06 30.08
CA GLY A 27 8.61 -7.21 30.48
C GLY A 27 9.43 -7.95 29.40
N LEU A 28 10.74 -7.70 29.38
CA LEU A 28 11.72 -8.32 28.46
C LEU A 28 11.71 -9.86 28.46
N GLU A 29 11.07 -10.47 29.45
CA GLU A 29 10.92 -11.92 29.60
C GLU A 29 9.65 -12.42 28.91
N ALA A 30 9.82 -13.25 27.88
CA ALA A 30 8.72 -13.93 27.20
C ALA A 30 8.12 -15.04 28.09
N LYS A 31 7.31 -14.65 29.07
CA LYS A 31 6.56 -15.60 29.92
C LYS A 31 5.44 -16.24 29.10
N PHE A 32 5.39 -17.56 29.12
CA PHE A 32 4.37 -18.35 28.44
C PHE A 32 3.74 -19.38 29.38
N ASP A 33 2.49 -19.72 29.09
CA ASP A 33 1.82 -20.87 29.66
C ASP A 33 1.96 -22.05 28.72
N ARG A 34 2.35 -23.20 29.29
CA ARG A 34 2.40 -24.47 28.56
C ARG A 34 1.02 -25.12 28.62
N VAL A 35 0.35 -25.21 27.48
CA VAL A 35 -0.97 -25.81 27.33
C VAL A 35 -0.83 -27.19 26.68
N PRO A 36 -1.31 -28.27 27.32
CA PRO A 36 -1.30 -29.61 26.73
C PRO A 36 -2.08 -29.68 25.40
N VAL A 37 -1.66 -30.53 24.47
CA VAL A 37 -2.28 -30.64 23.13
C VAL A 37 -3.77 -31.01 23.18
N GLU A 38 -4.19 -31.79 24.17
CA GLU A 38 -5.59 -32.18 24.39
C GLU A 38 -6.52 -30.99 24.65
N ASN A 39 -5.98 -29.85 25.06
CA ASN A 39 -6.72 -28.62 25.34
C ASN A 39 -6.67 -27.62 24.17
N VAL A 40 -6.09 -27.97 23.02
CA VAL A 40 -5.87 -27.05 21.89
C VAL A 40 -6.40 -27.64 20.59
N ILE A 41 -7.33 -26.91 19.95
CA ILE A 41 -7.72 -27.17 18.56
C ILE A 41 -6.82 -26.32 17.66
N HIS A 42 -5.77 -26.91 17.11
CA HIS A 42 -4.92 -26.23 16.12
C HIS A 42 -5.48 -26.44 14.71
N TRP A 43 -6.41 -25.57 14.31
CA TRP A 43 -7.08 -25.64 13.02
C TRP A 43 -6.27 -24.97 11.92
N PHE A 44 -5.75 -25.75 10.97
CA PHE A 44 -5.08 -25.23 9.78
C PHE A 44 -5.09 -26.25 8.63
N ARG A 45 -4.85 -25.77 7.40
CA ARG A 45 -4.66 -26.64 6.23
C ARG A 45 -3.20 -27.11 6.17
N VAL A 46 -3.01 -28.43 6.10
CA VAL A 46 -1.70 -29.08 5.93
C VAL A 46 -1.50 -29.36 4.45
N ASP A 47 -0.60 -28.63 3.80
CA ASP A 47 -0.29 -28.78 2.37
C ASP A 47 0.95 -29.68 2.16
N ARG A 48 1.84 -29.80 3.15
CA ARG A 48 3.07 -30.62 3.08
C ARG A 48 3.33 -31.42 4.36
N PRO A 49 3.97 -32.61 4.28
CA PRO A 49 4.40 -33.35 5.46
C PRO A 49 5.35 -32.52 6.35
N GLY A 50 5.17 -32.58 7.66
CA GLY A 50 5.96 -31.81 8.64
C GLY A 50 5.54 -30.35 8.80
N GLN A 51 4.52 -29.88 8.09
CA GLN A 51 3.99 -28.53 8.26
C GLN A 51 3.27 -28.40 9.60
N ALA A 52 3.80 -27.55 10.47
CA ALA A 52 3.25 -27.31 11.81
C ALA A 52 2.31 -26.10 11.88
N ARG A 53 2.18 -25.30 10.81
CA ARG A 53 1.40 -24.06 10.76
C ARG A 53 0.73 -23.91 9.41
N GLY A 54 -0.48 -23.33 9.39
CA GLY A 54 -1.18 -22.98 8.16
C GLY A 54 -0.48 -21.87 7.39
N VAL A 55 -0.55 -21.94 6.07
CA VAL A 55 -0.26 -20.81 5.20
C VAL A 55 -1.58 -20.09 4.92
N PRO A 56 -1.69 -18.77 5.18
CA PRO A 56 -2.91 -18.02 4.86
C PRO A 56 -3.22 -18.09 3.36
N ASP A 57 -4.50 -18.26 3.00
CA ASP A 57 -4.92 -18.30 1.59
C ASP A 57 -4.66 -16.98 0.84
N ILE A 58 -4.52 -15.87 1.57
CA ILE A 58 -4.20 -14.54 1.02
C ILE A 58 -2.71 -14.31 0.80
N LEU A 59 -1.83 -15.25 1.20
CA LEU A 59 -0.38 -15.14 1.04
C LEU A 59 0.06 -14.72 -0.40
N PRO A 60 -0.45 -15.32 -1.50
CA PRO A 60 -0.03 -14.94 -2.85
C PRO A 60 -0.37 -13.49 -3.23
N ALA A 61 -1.34 -12.87 -2.56
CA ALA A 61 -1.75 -11.49 -2.83
C ALA A 61 -0.89 -10.45 -2.08
N LEU A 62 -0.03 -10.85 -1.14
CA LEU A 62 0.81 -9.90 -0.36
C LEU A 62 1.67 -8.97 -1.23
N PRO A 63 2.36 -9.43 -2.28
CA PRO A 63 3.12 -8.54 -3.16
C PRO A 63 2.22 -7.52 -3.87
N LEU A 64 1.00 -7.93 -4.24
CA LEU A 64 0.03 -7.06 -4.91
C LEU A 64 -0.46 -5.96 -3.96
N PHE A 65 -0.73 -6.27 -2.70
CA PHE A 65 -1.06 -5.25 -1.69
C PHE A 65 0.07 -4.23 -1.51
N ALA A 66 1.33 -4.69 -1.49
CA ALA A 66 2.48 -3.80 -1.38
C ALA A 66 2.60 -2.87 -2.60
N GLN A 67 2.40 -3.39 -3.80
CA GLN A 67 2.37 -2.61 -5.04
C GLN A 67 1.20 -1.61 -5.05
N LEU A 68 0.00 -2.03 -4.64
CA LEU A 68 -1.18 -1.16 -4.54
C LEU A 68 -0.92 0.04 -3.62
N ARG A 69 -0.35 -0.24 -2.44
CA ARG A 69 0.01 0.79 -1.46
C ARG A 69 1.05 1.74 -2.04
N ARG A 70 2.13 1.21 -2.61
CA ARG A 70 3.22 2.01 -3.19
C ARG A 70 2.71 2.90 -4.32
N TYR A 71 1.90 2.36 -5.22
CA TYR A 71 1.32 3.12 -6.33
C TYR A 71 0.40 4.23 -5.84
N THR A 72 -0.48 3.94 -4.87
CA THR A 72 -1.37 4.95 -4.28
C THR A 72 -0.60 6.08 -3.63
N LEU A 73 0.45 5.77 -2.87
CA LEU A 73 1.31 6.80 -2.26
C LEU A 73 2.07 7.61 -3.30
N ALA A 74 2.57 6.98 -4.37
CA ALA A 74 3.27 7.68 -5.44
C ALA A 74 2.35 8.65 -6.19
N VAL A 75 1.10 8.24 -6.47
CA VAL A 75 0.09 9.08 -7.11
C VAL A 75 -0.28 10.26 -6.22
N LEU A 76 -0.47 10.03 -4.92
CA LEU A 76 -0.73 11.10 -3.96
C LEU A 76 0.45 12.08 -3.87
N ALA A 77 1.66 11.58 -3.70
CA ALA A 77 2.86 12.42 -3.61
C ALA A 77 3.11 13.23 -4.88
N ALA A 78 2.84 12.66 -6.07
CA ALA A 78 2.94 13.38 -7.32
C ALA A 78 1.85 14.45 -7.46
N ALA A 79 0.64 14.21 -6.95
CA ALA A 79 -0.43 15.20 -6.91
C ALA A 79 -0.10 16.34 -5.94
N GLU A 80 0.45 16.03 -4.76
CA GLU A 80 0.95 17.01 -3.79
C GLU A 80 2.08 17.85 -4.38
N THR A 81 3.09 17.21 -4.98
CA THR A 81 4.23 17.90 -5.62
C THR A 81 3.76 18.84 -6.73
N ALA A 82 2.79 18.43 -7.54
CA ALA A 82 2.21 19.26 -8.59
C ALA A 82 1.42 20.45 -8.04
N ALA A 83 0.80 20.29 -6.87
CA ALA A 83 0.08 21.36 -6.19
C ALA A 83 1.04 22.35 -5.50
N ASP A 84 2.16 21.86 -4.98
CA ASP A 84 3.16 22.66 -4.27
C ASP A 84 4.01 23.51 -5.24
N PHE A 85 4.40 22.97 -6.39
CA PHE A 85 5.16 23.70 -7.40
C PHE A 85 4.26 24.38 -8.43
N ALA A 86 3.94 25.66 -8.20
CA ALA A 86 3.21 26.49 -9.15
C ALA A 86 3.95 26.71 -10.48
N GLY A 87 5.29 26.66 -10.48
CA GLY A 87 6.14 26.74 -11.67
C GLY A 87 7.63 26.84 -11.33
N ILE A 88 8.47 26.51 -12.31
CA ILE A 88 9.93 26.66 -12.27
C ILE A 88 10.31 27.79 -13.24
N LEU A 89 11.18 28.67 -12.78
CA LEU A 89 11.82 29.67 -13.62
C LEU A 89 13.15 29.16 -14.15
N TYR A 90 13.36 29.28 -15.45
CA TYR A 90 14.62 28.95 -16.10
C TYR A 90 14.91 29.94 -17.23
N THR A 91 16.16 30.02 -17.65
CA THR A 91 16.63 30.87 -18.75
C THR A 91 17.36 30.02 -19.78
N ASP A 92 17.09 30.27 -21.05
CA ASP A 92 17.79 29.66 -22.19
C ASP A 92 19.01 30.50 -22.62
N ALA A 93 19.35 31.55 -21.87
CA ALA A 93 20.45 32.45 -22.20
C ALA A 93 21.81 31.74 -22.07
N PRO A 94 22.75 31.95 -23.01
CA PRO A 94 24.10 31.39 -22.92
C PRO A 94 24.83 31.89 -21.68
N ALA A 95 25.76 31.09 -21.16
CA ALA A 95 26.56 31.44 -19.99
C ALA A 95 27.33 32.75 -20.24
N GLY A 96 26.90 33.84 -19.57
CA GLY A 96 27.42 35.20 -19.76
C GLY A 96 26.47 36.21 -20.42
N GLY A 97 25.22 35.84 -20.73
CA GLY A 97 24.19 36.77 -21.19
C GLY A 97 23.65 37.69 -20.09
N GLU A 98 23.01 38.80 -20.48
CA GLU A 98 22.34 39.80 -19.61
C GLU A 98 21.09 39.26 -18.88
N ALA A 99 21.06 37.99 -18.51
CA ALA A 99 20.06 37.49 -17.59
C ALA A 99 20.43 37.99 -16.19
N GLU A 100 19.49 38.68 -15.54
CA GLU A 100 19.65 39.09 -14.16
C GLU A 100 19.91 37.86 -13.28
N SER A 101 20.92 37.95 -12.41
CA SER A 101 21.37 36.84 -11.56
C SER A 101 20.32 36.52 -10.50
N ALA A 102 19.55 35.45 -10.69
CA ALA A 102 18.75 34.86 -9.63
C ALA A 102 19.57 33.81 -8.86
N VAL A 103 19.34 33.69 -7.55
CA VAL A 103 19.96 32.64 -6.74
C VAL A 103 19.29 31.31 -7.10
N PRO A 104 20.04 30.26 -7.49
CA PRO A 104 19.46 28.96 -7.80
C PRO A 104 18.61 28.43 -6.64
N PHE A 105 17.38 27.99 -6.94
CA PHE A 105 16.41 27.43 -5.97
C PHE A 105 15.88 28.41 -4.91
N GLU A 106 15.98 29.73 -5.14
CA GLU A 106 15.30 30.71 -4.29
C GLU A 106 13.78 30.66 -4.51
N PRO A 107 12.97 30.46 -3.44
CA PRO A 107 11.52 30.46 -3.55
C PRO A 107 11.00 31.89 -3.79
N ILE A 108 10.19 32.07 -4.83
CA ILE A 108 9.49 33.33 -5.09
C ILE A 108 8.07 33.21 -4.53
N GLU A 109 7.71 34.11 -3.61
CA GLU A 109 6.35 34.16 -3.09
C GLU A 109 5.37 34.61 -4.19
N LEU A 110 4.44 33.73 -4.55
CA LEU A 110 3.40 33.99 -5.52
C LEU A 110 2.10 34.34 -4.79
N GLU A 111 1.68 35.59 -4.88
CA GLU A 111 0.35 36.00 -4.43
C GLU A 111 -0.73 35.43 -5.35
N LYS A 112 -1.73 34.78 -4.75
CA LYS A 112 -2.84 34.19 -5.51
C LYS A 112 -3.58 35.28 -6.28
N ARG A 113 -3.75 35.08 -7.60
CA ARG A 113 -4.50 35.95 -8.53
C ARG A 113 -3.80 37.30 -8.83
N ALA A 114 -2.49 37.40 -8.62
CA ALA A 114 -1.70 38.55 -9.05
C ALA A 114 -1.23 38.40 -10.51
N LEU A 115 -1.10 39.52 -11.23
CA LEU A 115 -0.44 39.59 -12.53
C LEU A 115 1.00 40.09 -12.31
N LEU A 116 1.99 39.25 -12.57
CA LEU A 116 3.40 39.56 -12.34
C LEU A 116 4.19 39.59 -13.65
N THR A 117 5.21 40.45 -13.71
CA THR A 117 6.19 40.46 -14.80
C THR A 117 7.41 39.64 -14.39
N MET A 118 8.03 38.97 -15.35
CA MET A 118 9.24 38.17 -15.14
C MET A 118 10.48 39.00 -15.51
N PRO A 119 11.64 38.75 -14.89
CA PRO A 119 12.91 39.32 -15.32
C PRO A 119 13.22 38.96 -16.78
N SER A 120 13.94 39.84 -17.49
CA SER A 120 14.22 39.65 -18.91
C SER A 120 15.02 38.36 -19.17
N GLY A 121 14.56 37.55 -20.13
CA GLY A 121 15.20 36.30 -20.51
C GLY A 121 14.76 35.07 -19.68
N TRP A 122 13.99 35.26 -18.61
CA TRP A 122 13.45 34.16 -17.81
C TRP A 122 12.08 33.70 -18.33
N ARG A 123 11.89 32.38 -18.35
CA ARG A 123 10.64 31.72 -18.73
C ARG A 123 10.12 30.93 -17.54
N MET A 124 8.81 30.98 -17.33
CA MET A 124 8.12 30.13 -16.37
C MET A 124 7.60 28.90 -17.10
N SER A 125 8.00 27.71 -16.65
CA SER A 125 7.35 26.46 -17.00
C SER A 125 6.65 25.91 -15.78
N GLN A 126 5.37 25.57 -15.93
CA GLN A 126 4.66 24.87 -14.87
C GLN A 126 5.15 23.42 -14.82
N LEU A 127 5.34 22.87 -13.62
CA LEU A 127 5.62 21.45 -13.48
C LEU A 127 4.34 20.68 -13.84
N GLU A 128 4.21 20.31 -15.12
CA GLU A 128 3.11 19.47 -15.57
C GLU A 128 3.27 18.07 -14.96
N SER A 129 2.39 17.72 -14.02
CA SER A 129 2.31 16.36 -13.52
C SER A 129 1.72 15.47 -14.61
N GLN A 130 2.58 14.83 -15.40
CA GLN A 130 2.19 13.86 -16.43
C GLN A 130 1.69 12.52 -15.85
N GLN A 131 1.45 12.42 -14.53
CA GLN A 131 0.87 11.23 -13.95
C GLN A 131 -0.54 11.01 -14.51
N PRO A 132 -0.86 9.82 -15.04
CA PRO A 132 -2.17 9.60 -15.64
C PRO A 132 -3.24 9.55 -14.54
N THR A 133 -3.95 10.65 -14.36
CA THR A 133 -5.05 10.78 -13.37
C THR A 133 -6.26 9.94 -13.75
N THR A 134 -6.47 9.66 -15.04
CA THR A 134 -7.64 8.92 -15.53
C THR A 134 -7.51 7.40 -15.35
N THR A 135 -6.31 6.83 -15.43
CA THR A 135 -6.10 5.37 -15.37
C THR A 135 -5.87 4.82 -13.96
N TYR A 136 -5.69 5.68 -12.95
CA TYR A 136 -5.53 5.26 -11.55
C TYR A 136 -6.67 4.34 -11.09
N SER A 137 -7.91 4.69 -11.46
CA SER A 137 -9.10 3.93 -11.08
C SER A 137 -9.13 2.54 -11.71
N GLU A 138 -8.75 2.43 -12.99
CA GLU A 138 -8.69 1.17 -13.74
C GLU A 138 -7.58 0.26 -13.18
N PHE A 139 -6.38 0.80 -12.97
CA PHE A 139 -5.28 0.04 -12.38
C PHE A 139 -5.62 -0.48 -10.98
N LYS A 140 -6.20 0.36 -10.12
CA LYS A 140 -6.64 -0.04 -8.78
C LYS A 140 -7.70 -1.14 -8.85
N ARG A 141 -8.64 -1.05 -9.78
CA ARG A 141 -9.70 -2.06 -9.99
C ARG A 141 -9.12 -3.39 -10.45
N GLU A 142 -8.20 -3.40 -11.41
CA GLU A 142 -7.55 -4.62 -11.88
C GLU A 142 -6.70 -5.29 -10.80
N LEU A 143 -5.92 -4.50 -10.06
CA LEU A 143 -5.08 -5.04 -8.99
C LEU A 143 -5.90 -5.62 -7.83
N LEU A 144 -7.03 -4.98 -7.48
CA LEU A 144 -7.97 -5.52 -6.49
C LEU A 144 -8.65 -6.80 -6.98
N ASN A 145 -8.96 -6.92 -8.27
CA ASN A 145 -9.48 -8.17 -8.84
C ASN A 145 -8.44 -9.29 -8.75
N GLU A 146 -7.17 -9.01 -9.06
CA GLU A 146 -6.10 -10.00 -8.96
C GLU A 146 -5.87 -10.46 -7.51
N ILE A 147 -5.90 -9.52 -6.56
CA ILE A 147 -5.87 -9.82 -5.13
C ILE A 147 -7.04 -10.73 -4.74
N ALA A 148 -8.27 -10.42 -5.17
CA ALA A 148 -9.46 -11.18 -4.81
C ALA A 148 -9.47 -12.62 -5.36
N ARG A 149 -8.74 -12.89 -6.44
CA ARG A 149 -8.66 -14.24 -7.04
C ARG A 149 -8.13 -15.28 -6.08
N CYS A 150 -7.24 -14.93 -5.14
CA CYS A 150 -6.70 -15.91 -4.18
C CYS A 150 -7.76 -16.47 -3.22
N LEU A 151 -8.85 -15.72 -2.99
CA LEU A 151 -9.97 -16.14 -2.14
C LEU A 151 -11.20 -16.60 -2.96
N CYS A 152 -11.06 -16.75 -4.28
CA CYS A 152 -12.18 -16.99 -5.20
C CYS A 152 -13.34 -15.99 -5.00
N MET A 153 -13.02 -14.76 -4.59
CA MET A 153 -14.01 -13.77 -4.22
C MET A 153 -14.49 -12.99 -5.45
N PRO A 154 -15.81 -12.87 -5.68
CA PRO A 154 -16.34 -12.05 -6.76
C PRO A 154 -15.94 -10.58 -6.62
N ALA A 155 -15.77 -9.93 -7.78
CA ALA A 155 -15.24 -8.59 -7.86
C ALA A 155 -16.17 -7.51 -7.24
N ASN A 156 -17.47 -7.76 -7.15
CA ASN A 156 -18.42 -6.89 -6.45
C ASN A 156 -18.13 -6.89 -4.94
N ILE A 157 -17.95 -8.08 -4.36
CA ILE A 157 -17.73 -8.27 -2.92
C ILE A 157 -16.37 -7.72 -2.52
N SER A 158 -15.32 -8.01 -3.30
CA SER A 158 -13.97 -7.58 -2.97
C SER A 158 -13.77 -6.06 -3.04
N ARG A 159 -14.47 -5.39 -3.97
CA ARG A 159 -14.38 -3.94 -4.17
C ARG A 159 -15.46 -3.16 -3.42
N ALA A 160 -16.51 -3.84 -2.93
CA ALA A 160 -17.70 -3.22 -2.37
C ALA A 160 -18.31 -2.14 -3.30
N ASP A 161 -18.25 -2.37 -4.61
CA ASP A 161 -18.70 -1.44 -5.65
C ASP A 161 -19.62 -2.15 -6.64
N SER A 162 -20.91 -1.79 -6.61
CA SER A 162 -21.95 -2.32 -7.50
C SER A 162 -22.29 -1.38 -8.67
N SER A 163 -21.49 -0.33 -8.93
CA SER A 163 -21.76 0.66 -9.99
C SER A 163 -21.86 0.05 -11.40
N GLY A 164 -21.16 -1.06 -11.66
CA GLY A 164 -21.22 -1.80 -12.92
C GLY A 164 -22.21 -2.97 -12.94
N TYR A 165 -23.02 -3.14 -11.89
CA TYR A 165 -23.88 -4.30 -11.71
C TYR A 165 -25.36 -3.94 -11.90
N ASN A 166 -26.12 -4.87 -12.49
CA ASN A 166 -27.58 -4.83 -12.43
C ASN A 166 -28.06 -5.69 -11.24
N TYR A 167 -29.35 -5.63 -10.93
CA TYR A 167 -29.89 -6.34 -9.77
C TYR A 167 -29.65 -7.86 -9.81
N ALA A 168 -29.74 -8.47 -11.00
CA ALA A 168 -29.52 -9.91 -11.17
C ALA A 168 -28.05 -10.30 -10.95
N SER A 169 -27.10 -9.53 -11.49
CA SER A 169 -25.67 -9.79 -11.31
C SER A 169 -25.21 -9.49 -9.88
N GLY A 170 -25.72 -8.44 -9.24
CA GLY A 170 -25.42 -8.14 -7.84
C GLY A 170 -25.91 -9.25 -6.90
N ARG A 171 -27.09 -9.82 -7.18
CA ARG A 171 -27.62 -10.96 -6.40
C ARG A 171 -26.79 -12.24 -6.59
N LEU A 172 -26.33 -12.51 -7.81
CA LEU A 172 -25.54 -13.71 -8.12
C LEU A 172 -24.24 -13.77 -7.30
N ASP A 173 -23.55 -12.64 -7.15
CA ASP A 173 -22.29 -12.58 -6.40
C ASP A 173 -22.49 -12.88 -4.89
N HIS A 174 -23.69 -12.68 -4.35
CA HIS A 174 -24.04 -12.95 -2.94
C HIS A 174 -24.70 -14.32 -2.72
N GLN A 175 -24.95 -15.09 -3.76
CA GLN A 175 -25.47 -16.45 -3.65
C GLN A 175 -24.30 -17.43 -3.48
N THR A 176 -23.83 -17.57 -2.24
CA THR A 176 -22.90 -18.61 -1.80
C THR A 176 -23.60 -19.62 -0.91
#